data_AF-A0A1Q1FIU7-F1
#
_entry.id   AF-A0A1Q1FIU7-F1
#
_cell.length_a   1.000
_cell.length_b   1.000
_cell.length_c   1.000
_cell.angle_alpha   90.00
_cell.angle_beta   90.00
_cell.angle_gamma   90.00
#
_symmetry.space_group_name_H-M   'P 1'
#
loop_
_entity.id
_entity.type
_entity.pdbx_description
1 polymer ?
#
loop_
_entity_poly.entity_id
_entity_poly.type
_entity_poly.pdbx_seq_one_letter_code
_entity_poly.pdbx_strand_id
1 'polypeptide(L)'
;MSDATTPDLETVVDQPDEQFRANLGPALAGLDDEDALAELLVTRPTVFERLTDRMATFEGITEFATDEPETVEQYLRVLWGGMGLIAENISAVGDAVTVDTTVNWTATDSPIAFHATTDPETGSIAGGPTLAEDAEITFEGQTEVLFRMLGDDEFNGQLAFVQNRFDVIGPLERSREFNDMMESVGEAMEALV
;
A
#
# COMPACT_ATOMS: atom_id res chain seq x y z
N MET A 1 7.91 21.98 -27.05
CA MET A 1 6.57 21.48 -26.71
C MET A 1 6.61 19.99 -26.96
N SER A 2 6.95 19.23 -25.92
CA SER A 2 6.74 17.79 -25.92
C SER A 2 5.51 17.62 -25.05
N ASP A 3 4.38 17.26 -25.66
CA ASP A 3 3.32 16.56 -24.92
C ASP A 3 3.96 15.23 -24.50
N ALA A 4 4.59 15.21 -23.33
CA ALA A 4 4.86 13.95 -22.67
C ALA A 4 3.49 13.51 -22.15
N THR A 5 2.76 12.75 -22.98
CA THR A 5 1.53 12.11 -22.55
C THR A 5 1.89 11.27 -21.33
N THR A 6 1.34 11.63 -20.17
CA THR A 6 1.40 10.84 -18.94
C THR A 6 1.11 9.38 -19.31
N PRO A 7 2.03 8.44 -19.06
CA PRO A 7 1.77 7.03 -19.36
C PRO A 7 0.50 6.59 -18.65
N ASP A 8 -0.36 5.87 -19.36
CA ASP A 8 -1.59 5.35 -18.80
C ASP A 8 -1.27 4.23 -17.79
N LEU A 9 -1.71 4.38 -16.54
CA LEU A 9 -1.39 3.46 -15.45
C LEU A 9 -1.79 2.02 -15.77
N GLU A 10 -2.95 1.83 -16.41
CA GLU A 10 -3.44 0.51 -16.83
C GLU A 10 -2.47 -0.20 -17.78
N THR A 11 -1.82 0.56 -18.66
CA THR A 11 -0.78 0.01 -19.53
C THR A 11 0.52 -0.22 -18.77
N VAL A 12 0.87 0.66 -17.82
CA VAL A 12 2.13 0.57 -17.07
C VAL A 12 2.17 -0.64 -16.14
N VAL A 13 1.10 -0.96 -15.42
CA VAL A 13 1.09 -2.10 -14.47
C VAL A 13 1.38 -3.44 -15.14
N ASP A 14 1.00 -3.60 -16.42
CA ASP A 14 1.22 -4.82 -17.20
C ASP A 14 2.58 -4.85 -17.92
N GLN A 15 3.42 -3.81 -17.77
CA GLN A 15 4.72 -3.74 -18.42
C GLN A 15 5.78 -4.63 -17.76
N PRO A 16 6.79 -5.09 -18.53
CA PRO A 16 7.99 -5.71 -17.97
C PRO A 16 8.70 -4.79 -16.99
N ASP A 17 9.42 -5.37 -16.02
CA ASP A 17 10.01 -4.66 -14.87
C ASP A 17 10.79 -3.39 -15.23
N GLU A 18 11.64 -3.45 -16.26
CA GLU A 18 12.43 -2.29 -16.71
C GLU A 18 11.54 -1.12 -17.17
N GLN A 19 10.45 -1.43 -17.89
CA GLN A 19 9.52 -0.42 -18.39
C GLN A 19 8.58 0.06 -17.28
N PHE A 20 8.10 -0.85 -16.42
CA PHE A 20 7.33 -0.51 -15.23
C PHE A 20 8.09 0.49 -14.36
N ARG A 21 9.35 0.17 -14.02
CA ARG A 21 10.25 1.04 -13.25
C ARG A 21 10.41 2.42 -13.87
N ALA A 22 10.58 2.49 -15.19
CA ALA A 22 10.80 3.76 -15.89
C ALA A 22 9.53 4.62 -16.01
N ASN A 23 8.35 3.99 -16.03
CA ASN A 23 7.09 4.67 -16.36
C ASN A 23 6.15 4.86 -15.15
N LEU A 24 6.40 4.19 -14.02
CA LEU A 24 5.53 4.23 -12.85
C LEU A 24 5.37 5.66 -12.30
N GLY A 25 6.47 6.35 -11.97
CA GLY A 25 6.41 7.72 -11.43
C GLY A 25 5.60 8.67 -12.31
N PRO A 26 5.90 8.77 -13.62
CA PRO A 26 5.08 9.53 -14.55
C PRO A 26 3.60 9.13 -14.57
N ALA A 27 3.28 7.83 -14.50
CA ALA A 27 1.88 7.36 -14.46
C ALA A 27 1.15 7.76 -13.16
N LEU A 28 1.86 7.72 -12.02
CA LEU A 28 1.32 8.08 -10.71
C LEU A 28 1.12 9.59 -10.55
N ALA A 29 1.93 10.42 -11.20
CA ALA A 29 1.78 11.88 -11.16
C ALA A 29 0.40 12.37 -11.67
N GLY A 30 -0.33 11.54 -12.42
CA GLY A 30 -1.72 11.80 -12.81
C GLY A 30 -2.75 11.57 -11.70
N LEU A 31 -2.34 11.03 -10.54
CA LEU A 31 -3.18 10.60 -9.42
C LEU A 31 -2.86 11.34 -8.12
N ASP A 32 -2.06 12.41 -8.17
CA ASP A 32 -1.77 13.27 -7.01
C ASP A 32 -3.01 14.06 -6.52
N ASP A 33 -4.09 14.06 -7.30
CA ASP A 33 -5.37 14.71 -7.02
C ASP A 33 -6.43 13.68 -6.60
N GLU A 34 -7.18 14.00 -5.54
CA GLU A 34 -8.20 13.10 -4.98
C GLU A 34 -9.33 12.79 -5.98
N ASP A 35 -9.75 13.76 -6.81
CA ASP A 35 -10.79 13.53 -7.82
C ASP A 35 -10.28 12.56 -8.89
N ALA A 36 -9.01 12.67 -9.28
CA ALA A 36 -8.38 11.77 -10.26
C ALA A 36 -8.25 10.34 -9.71
N LEU A 37 -7.89 10.20 -8.43
CA LEU A 37 -7.84 8.90 -7.76
C LEU A 37 -9.23 8.29 -7.60
N ALA A 38 -10.23 9.08 -7.20
CA ALA A 38 -11.62 8.65 -7.14
C ALA A 38 -12.14 8.21 -8.52
N GLU A 39 -11.80 8.94 -9.59
CA GLU A 39 -12.14 8.56 -10.96
C GLU A 39 -11.50 7.21 -11.35
N LEU A 40 -10.22 6.98 -11.00
CA LEU A 40 -9.57 5.68 -11.22
C LEU A 40 -10.34 4.55 -10.53
N LEU A 41 -10.67 4.71 -9.25
CA LEU A 41 -11.37 3.69 -8.47
C LEU A 41 -12.76 3.35 -9.02
N VAL A 42 -13.48 4.35 -9.54
CA VAL A 42 -14.82 4.13 -10.11
C VAL A 42 -14.76 3.53 -11.51
N THR A 43 -13.84 4.03 -12.36
CA THR A 43 -13.81 3.65 -13.78
C THR A 43 -13.01 2.39 -14.05
N ARG A 44 -11.97 2.15 -13.25
CA ARG A 44 -10.98 1.09 -13.43
C ARG A 44 -10.49 0.53 -12.09
N PRO A 45 -11.38 0.00 -11.22
CA PRO A 45 -11.01 -0.51 -9.90
C PRO A 45 -9.92 -1.58 -9.95
N THR A 46 -9.97 -2.46 -10.95
CA THR A 46 -8.98 -3.53 -11.14
C THR A 46 -7.58 -3.03 -11.50
N VAL A 47 -7.41 -1.76 -11.90
CA VAL A 47 -6.07 -1.16 -12.10
C VAL A 47 -5.43 -0.86 -10.75
N PHE A 48 -6.22 -0.43 -9.76
CA PHE A 48 -5.72 -0.18 -8.42
C PHE A 48 -5.23 -1.46 -7.75
N GLU A 49 -6.03 -2.53 -7.80
CA GLU A 49 -5.65 -3.86 -7.29
C GLU A 49 -4.38 -4.37 -7.97
N ARG A 50 -4.33 -4.33 -9.30
CA ARG A 50 -3.14 -4.75 -10.06
C ARG A 50 -1.91 -3.90 -9.75
N LEU A 51 -2.05 -2.61 -9.49
CA LEU A 51 -0.93 -1.77 -9.06
C LEU A 51 -0.39 -2.23 -7.70
N THR A 52 -1.26 -2.53 -6.75
CA THR A 52 -0.88 -3.02 -5.42
C THR A 52 -0.17 -4.37 -5.51
N ASP A 53 -0.76 -5.35 -6.20
CA ASP A 53 -0.14 -6.66 -6.44
C ASP A 53 1.20 -6.52 -7.19
N ARG A 54 1.24 -5.66 -8.21
CA ARG A 54 2.46 -5.43 -8.99
C ARG A 54 3.59 -4.88 -8.13
N MET A 55 3.31 -3.93 -7.23
CA MET A 55 4.31 -3.38 -6.30
C MET A 55 4.73 -4.39 -5.23
N ALA A 56 3.80 -5.24 -4.76
CA ALA A 56 4.08 -6.30 -3.79
C ALA A 56 4.98 -7.40 -4.36
N THR A 57 4.83 -7.70 -5.66
CA THR A 57 5.55 -8.79 -6.35
C THR A 57 6.70 -8.30 -7.24
N PHE A 58 6.99 -7.00 -7.24
CA PHE A 58 7.99 -6.40 -8.12
C PHE A 58 9.42 -6.91 -7.84
N GLU A 59 10.02 -7.60 -8.81
CA GLU A 59 11.41 -8.02 -8.71
C GLU A 59 12.34 -6.80 -8.69
N GLY A 60 13.16 -6.69 -7.63
CA GLY A 60 14.06 -5.56 -7.47
C GLY A 60 13.44 -4.34 -6.77
N ILE A 61 12.30 -4.49 -6.09
CA ILE A 61 11.69 -3.40 -5.30
C ILE A 61 12.67 -2.72 -4.33
N THR A 62 13.59 -3.45 -3.69
CA THR A 62 14.61 -2.85 -2.81
C THR A 62 15.55 -1.91 -3.58
N GLU A 63 16.01 -2.30 -4.77
CA GLU A 63 16.87 -1.47 -5.62
C GLU A 63 16.09 -0.24 -6.12
N PHE A 64 14.87 -0.45 -6.59
CA PHE A 64 14.01 0.63 -7.05
C PHE A 64 13.67 1.63 -5.95
N ALA A 65 13.34 1.15 -4.76
CA ALA A 65 13.11 1.97 -3.57
C ALA A 65 14.34 2.78 -3.14
N THR A 66 15.54 2.27 -3.43
CA THR A 66 16.80 2.97 -3.14
C THR A 66 17.12 4.03 -4.19
N ASP A 67 16.90 3.71 -5.46
CA ASP A 67 17.26 4.59 -6.57
C ASP A 67 16.20 5.66 -6.86
N GLU A 68 14.92 5.34 -6.64
CA GLU A 68 13.76 6.18 -6.96
C GLU A 68 12.76 6.25 -5.77
N PRO A 69 13.19 6.65 -4.56
CA PRO A 69 12.35 6.65 -3.37
C PRO A 69 11.10 7.53 -3.52
N GLU A 70 11.20 8.65 -4.23
CA GLU A 70 10.07 9.57 -4.46
C GLU A 70 8.93 8.90 -5.23
N THR A 71 9.23 8.00 -6.16
CA THR A 71 8.21 7.25 -6.91
C THR A 71 7.51 6.24 -6.01
N VAL A 72 8.26 5.58 -5.12
CA VAL A 72 7.68 4.66 -4.14
C VAL A 72 6.81 5.40 -3.12
N GLU A 73 7.23 6.60 -2.68
CA GLU A 73 6.41 7.45 -1.84
C GLU A 73 5.12 7.91 -2.54
N GLN A 74 5.17 8.24 -3.84
CA GLN A 74 3.98 8.54 -4.63
C GLN A 74 3.03 7.34 -4.67
N TYR A 75 3.56 6.13 -4.90
CA TYR A 75 2.75 4.91 -4.82
C TYR A 75 2.08 4.76 -3.45
N LEU A 76 2.82 4.97 -2.35
CA LEU A 76 2.26 4.88 -1.01
C LEU A 76 1.15 5.91 -0.77
N ARG A 77 1.26 7.14 -1.30
CA ARG A 77 0.17 8.12 -1.25
C ARG A 77 -1.06 7.61 -2.01
N VAL A 78 -0.87 7.07 -3.22
CA VAL A 78 -1.95 6.51 -4.03
C VAL A 78 -2.61 5.31 -3.35
N LEU A 79 -1.82 4.39 -2.80
CA LEU A 79 -2.29 3.21 -2.07
C LEU A 79 -3.19 3.63 -0.89
N TRP A 80 -2.67 4.44 0.03
CA TRP A 80 -3.40 4.80 1.23
C TRP A 80 -4.55 5.76 0.96
N GLY A 81 -4.40 6.68 0.02
CA GLY A 81 -5.51 7.52 -0.46
C GLY A 81 -6.62 6.69 -1.09
N GLY A 82 -6.26 5.66 -1.85
CA GLY A 82 -7.23 4.76 -2.48
C GLY A 82 -7.98 3.93 -1.44
N MET A 83 -7.26 3.33 -0.49
CA MET A 83 -7.86 2.60 0.63
C MET A 83 -8.82 3.48 1.45
N GLY A 84 -8.44 4.74 1.72
CA GLY A 84 -9.29 5.68 2.42
C GLY A 84 -10.58 6.02 1.68
N LEU A 85 -10.48 6.33 0.37
CA LEU A 85 -11.64 6.60 -0.46
C LEU A 85 -12.58 5.39 -0.55
N ILE A 86 -12.04 4.18 -0.66
CA ILE A 86 -12.82 2.94 -0.69
C ILE A 86 -13.57 2.76 0.65
N ALA A 87 -12.86 2.88 1.77
CA ALA A 87 -13.45 2.73 3.10
C ALA A 87 -14.56 3.76 3.38
N GLU A 88 -14.36 5.02 2.95
CA GLU A 88 -15.35 6.09 3.10
C GLU A 88 -16.61 5.86 2.26
N ASN A 89 -16.46 5.34 1.04
CA ASN A 89 -17.56 5.25 0.07
C ASN A 89 -18.25 3.88 0.04
N ILE A 90 -17.62 2.84 0.60
CA ILE A 90 -18.13 1.47 0.59
C ILE A 90 -18.32 0.99 2.02
N SER A 91 -19.57 1.01 2.48
CA SER A 91 -19.90 0.72 3.88
C SER A 91 -19.38 -0.63 4.35
N ALA A 92 -19.39 -1.66 3.50
CA ALA A 92 -18.86 -2.98 3.87
C ALA A 92 -17.36 -2.95 4.21
N VAL A 93 -16.58 -2.09 3.54
CA VAL A 93 -15.16 -1.91 3.81
C VAL A 93 -14.96 -1.07 5.06
N GLY A 94 -15.69 0.03 5.22
CA GLY A 94 -15.64 0.85 6.44
C GLY A 94 -16.08 0.08 7.69
N ASP A 95 -17.12 -0.75 7.59
CA ASP A 95 -17.62 -1.60 8.69
C ASP A 95 -16.60 -2.69 9.09
N ALA A 96 -15.67 -3.06 8.20
CA ALA A 96 -14.60 -4.01 8.48
C ALA A 96 -13.45 -3.37 9.30
N VAL A 97 -13.37 -2.04 9.34
CA VAL A 97 -12.40 -1.31 10.17
C VAL A 97 -12.83 -1.37 11.63
N THR A 98 -12.18 -2.22 12.42
CA THR A 98 -12.60 -2.53 13.80
C THR A 98 -11.54 -2.22 14.87
N VAL A 99 -10.37 -1.74 14.44
CA VAL A 99 -9.17 -1.55 15.28
C VAL A 99 -8.70 -0.09 15.14
N ASP A 100 -8.70 0.66 16.24
CA ASP A 100 -8.15 2.03 16.31
C ASP A 100 -6.64 2.04 16.52
N THR A 101 -5.83 2.09 15.47
CA THR A 101 -4.38 1.97 15.62
C THR A 101 -3.62 2.80 14.61
N THR A 102 -2.42 3.23 15.00
CA THR A 102 -1.40 3.73 14.07
C THR A 102 -0.27 2.73 13.94
N VAL A 103 0.09 2.39 12.70
CA VAL A 103 1.11 1.40 12.35
C VAL A 103 2.17 2.06 11.49
N ASN A 104 3.44 1.81 11.81
CA ASN A 104 4.59 2.20 11.02
C ASN A 104 5.21 0.97 10.33
N TRP A 105 5.80 1.20 9.15
CA TRP A 105 6.68 0.26 8.47
C TRP A 105 7.99 0.96 8.15
N THR A 106 9.11 0.33 8.52
CA THR A 106 10.47 0.85 8.32
C THR A 106 11.32 -0.17 7.60
N ALA A 107 11.74 0.16 6.37
CA ALA A 107 12.69 -0.66 5.64
C ALA A 107 14.09 -0.55 6.25
N THR A 108 14.78 -1.68 6.32
CA THR A 108 16.15 -1.80 6.85
C THR A 108 17.22 -1.76 5.74
N ASP A 109 16.80 -1.95 4.49
CA ASP A 109 17.64 -2.09 3.30
C ASP A 109 17.35 -1.05 2.20
N SER A 110 16.44 -0.09 2.46
CA SER A 110 16.13 1.05 1.60
C SER A 110 15.69 2.24 2.47
N PRO A 111 15.57 3.47 1.92
CA PRO A 111 15.12 4.63 2.70
C PRO A 111 13.60 4.65 2.96
N ILE A 112 12.87 3.62 2.54
CA ILE A 112 11.41 3.63 2.58
C ILE A 112 10.89 3.48 4.00
N ALA A 113 9.98 4.38 4.35
CA ALA A 113 9.22 4.35 5.57
C ALA A 113 7.81 4.85 5.26
N PHE A 114 6.81 4.26 5.89
CA PHE A 114 5.42 4.62 5.70
C PHE A 114 4.59 4.25 6.93
N HIS A 115 3.37 4.75 6.96
CA HIS A 115 2.44 4.50 8.05
C HIS A 115 1.01 4.36 7.53
N ALA A 116 0.17 3.83 8.41
CA ALA A 116 -1.27 3.77 8.27
C ALA A 116 -1.90 4.08 9.62
N THR A 117 -3.09 4.65 9.58
CA THR A 117 -3.94 4.87 10.74
C THR A 117 -5.34 4.39 10.39
N THR A 118 -5.96 3.70 11.33
CA THR A 118 -7.33 3.20 11.18
C THR A 118 -8.18 3.72 12.32
N ASP A 119 -9.40 4.15 12.01
CA ASP A 119 -10.36 4.64 13.00
C ASP A 119 -11.70 3.91 12.82
N PRO A 120 -12.08 3.01 13.74
CA PRO A 120 -13.31 2.24 13.66
C PRO A 120 -14.56 3.06 13.99
N GLU A 121 -14.46 4.23 14.64
CA GLU A 121 -15.63 5.08 14.88
C GLU A 121 -16.13 5.72 13.58
N THR A 122 -15.21 6.04 12.68
CA THR A 122 -15.49 6.62 11.36
C THR A 122 -15.43 5.60 10.23
N GLY A 123 -14.90 4.40 10.48
CA GLY A 123 -14.65 3.38 9.46
C GLY A 123 -13.52 3.79 8.50
N SER A 124 -12.61 4.65 8.93
CA SER A 124 -11.62 5.28 8.03
C SER A 124 -10.27 4.57 8.07
N ILE A 125 -9.61 4.58 6.90
CA ILE A 125 -8.23 4.16 6.71
C ILE A 125 -7.49 5.35 6.12
N ALA A 126 -6.36 5.73 6.71
CA ALA A 126 -5.49 6.78 6.21
C ALA A 126 -4.05 6.31 6.29
N GLY A 127 -3.15 6.98 5.57
CA GLY A 127 -1.74 6.63 5.60
C GLY A 127 -0.94 7.42 4.57
N GLY A 128 0.32 7.06 4.46
CA GLY A 128 1.22 7.70 3.50
C GLY A 128 2.67 7.38 3.74
N PRO A 129 3.56 8.00 2.95
CA PRO A 129 4.99 7.95 3.19
C PRO A 129 5.33 8.62 4.53
N THR A 130 6.52 8.30 5.05
CA THR A 130 7.04 8.71 6.36
C THR A 130 6.38 8.00 7.54
N LEU A 131 7.04 8.07 8.69
CA LEU A 131 6.60 7.48 9.93
C LEU A 131 5.62 8.42 10.66
N ALA A 132 4.59 7.86 11.25
CA ALA A 132 3.78 8.55 12.26
C ALA A 132 4.55 8.62 13.59
N GLU A 133 4.39 9.73 14.32
CA GLU A 133 5.09 9.96 15.59
C GLU A 133 4.60 9.03 16.72
N ASP A 134 3.29 8.73 16.75
CA ASP A 134 2.63 8.00 17.83
C ASP A 134 2.17 6.59 17.39
N ALA A 135 2.97 5.90 16.58
CA ALA A 135 2.64 4.54 16.17
C ALA A 135 2.66 3.54 17.34
N GLU A 136 1.60 2.76 17.46
CA GLU A 136 1.48 1.69 18.45
C GLU A 136 2.27 0.44 18.05
N ILE A 137 2.39 0.22 16.74
CA ILE A 137 3.09 -0.91 16.14
C ILE A 137 4.08 -0.37 15.11
N THR A 138 5.28 -0.94 15.06
CA THR A 138 6.21 -0.75 13.95
C THR A 138 6.66 -2.11 13.42
N PHE A 139 6.47 -2.33 12.12
CA PHE A 139 7.08 -3.41 11.37
C PHE A 139 8.43 -2.94 10.83
N GLU A 140 9.53 -3.57 11.26
CA GLU A 140 10.88 -3.25 10.78
C GLU A 140 11.42 -4.44 9.99
N GLY A 141 11.80 -4.27 8.73
CA GLY A 141 12.16 -5.43 7.90
C GLY A 141 12.77 -5.09 6.55
N GLN A 142 12.95 -6.11 5.70
CA GLN A 142 13.40 -5.92 4.32
C GLN A 142 12.29 -5.27 3.49
N THR A 143 12.64 -4.36 2.58
CA THR A 143 11.67 -3.64 1.72
C THR A 143 10.73 -4.61 1.02
N GLU A 144 11.29 -5.65 0.38
CA GLU A 144 10.50 -6.70 -0.29
C GLU A 144 9.45 -7.34 0.64
N VAL A 145 9.83 -7.61 1.89
CA VAL A 145 8.94 -8.24 2.88
C VAL A 145 7.80 -7.29 3.27
N LEU A 146 8.10 -6.01 3.49
CA LEU A 146 7.10 -5.02 3.86
C LEU A 146 6.10 -4.79 2.72
N PHE A 147 6.54 -4.77 1.46
CA PHE A 147 5.66 -4.60 0.31
C PHE A 147 4.80 -5.84 0.03
N ARG A 148 5.36 -7.04 0.17
CA ARG A 148 4.57 -8.28 0.10
C ARG A 148 3.47 -8.33 1.15
N MET A 149 3.74 -7.86 2.38
CA MET A 149 2.71 -7.75 3.42
C MET A 149 1.53 -6.85 3.05
N LEU A 150 1.69 -5.91 2.12
CA LEU A 150 0.63 -4.97 1.73
C LEU A 150 -0.32 -5.50 0.66
N GLY A 151 0.10 -6.46 -0.17
CA GLY A 151 -0.70 -6.85 -1.33
C GLY A 151 -0.30 -8.11 -2.07
N ASP A 152 0.55 -8.96 -1.49
CA ASP A 152 0.80 -10.32 -2.01
C ASP A 152 -0.04 -11.29 -1.18
N ASP A 153 -1.21 -11.70 -1.70
CA ASP A 153 -2.13 -12.61 -1.00
C ASP A 153 -1.52 -14.01 -0.76
N GLU A 154 -0.48 -14.38 -1.53
CA GLU A 154 0.26 -15.63 -1.34
C GLU A 154 1.35 -15.48 -0.27
N PHE A 155 1.60 -14.27 0.24
CA PHE A 155 2.64 -14.01 1.22
C PHE A 155 2.29 -14.51 2.62
N ASN A 156 3.06 -15.49 3.08
CA ASN A 156 2.94 -15.99 4.45
C ASN A 156 3.72 -15.11 5.45
N GLY A 157 3.05 -14.07 5.97
CA GLY A 157 3.62 -13.16 6.97
C GLY A 157 4.05 -13.86 8.27
N GLN A 158 3.32 -14.89 8.72
CA GLN A 158 3.70 -15.65 9.92
C GLN A 158 5.02 -16.41 9.71
N LEU A 159 5.21 -17.03 8.56
CA LEU A 159 6.44 -17.73 8.22
C LEU A 159 7.61 -16.74 8.11
N ALA A 160 7.40 -15.58 7.47
CA ALA A 160 8.41 -14.54 7.36
C ALA A 160 8.83 -14.00 8.75
N PHE A 161 7.90 -13.82 9.67
CA PHE A 161 8.18 -13.45 11.06
C PHE A 161 9.03 -14.52 11.77
N VAL A 162 8.63 -15.80 11.67
CA VAL A 162 9.38 -16.93 12.27
C VAL A 162 10.79 -17.08 11.67
N GLN A 163 10.97 -16.68 10.41
CA GLN A 163 12.27 -16.66 9.72
C GLN A 163 13.10 -15.40 10.03
N ASN A 164 12.63 -14.50 10.90
CA ASN A 164 13.24 -13.21 11.21
C ASN A 164 13.50 -12.34 9.96
N ARG A 165 12.54 -12.35 9.01
CA ARG A 165 12.58 -11.48 7.82
C ARG A 165 12.05 -10.07 8.09
N PHE A 166 11.33 -9.92 9.20
CA PHE A 166 10.93 -8.65 9.80
C PHE A 166 10.71 -8.84 11.30
N ASP A 167 10.77 -7.74 12.04
CA ASP A 167 10.48 -7.63 13.46
C ASP A 167 9.20 -6.81 13.69
N VAL A 168 8.53 -7.08 14.81
CA VAL A 168 7.37 -6.31 15.28
C VAL A 168 7.75 -5.62 16.58
N ILE A 169 7.76 -4.30 16.57
CA ILE A 169 8.00 -3.45 17.73
C ILE A 169 6.63 -2.94 18.21
N GLY A 170 6.32 -3.17 19.48
CA GLY A 170 5.01 -2.85 20.07
C GLY A 170 4.27 -4.08 20.58
N PRO A 171 2.98 -3.95 20.94
CA PRO A 171 2.19 -5.06 21.45
C PRO A 171 1.87 -6.07 20.34
N LEU A 172 2.37 -7.31 20.46
CA LEU A 172 2.11 -8.39 19.50
C LEU A 172 0.62 -8.73 19.35
N GLU A 173 -0.17 -8.56 20.41
CA GLU A 173 -1.63 -8.73 20.38
C GLU A 173 -2.26 -7.69 19.44
N ARG A 174 -1.86 -6.42 19.57
CA ARG A 174 -2.33 -5.34 18.69
C ARG A 174 -1.98 -5.58 17.23
N SER A 175 -0.77 -6.07 16.96
CA SER A 175 -0.33 -6.41 15.60
C SER A 175 -1.18 -7.52 14.98
N ARG A 176 -1.65 -8.49 15.78
CA ARG A 176 -2.57 -9.54 15.28
C ARG A 176 -3.95 -8.98 15.01
N GLU A 177 -4.51 -8.19 15.93
CA GLU A 177 -5.80 -7.54 15.73
C GLU A 177 -5.80 -6.68 14.46
N PHE A 178 -4.75 -5.89 14.23
CA PHE A 178 -4.58 -5.12 13.02
C PHE A 178 -4.53 -6.00 11.76
N ASN A 179 -3.75 -7.08 11.77
CA ASN A 179 -3.66 -7.98 10.61
C ASN A 179 -4.99 -8.67 10.32
N ASP A 180 -5.69 -9.18 11.34
CA ASP A 180 -7.00 -9.84 11.19
C ASP A 180 -8.06 -8.84 10.64
N MET A 181 -8.00 -7.58 11.07
CA MET A 181 -8.83 -6.51 10.52
C MET A 181 -8.48 -6.22 9.05
N MET A 182 -7.20 -6.10 8.70
CA MET A 182 -6.78 -5.86 7.31
C MET A 182 -7.16 -7.02 6.37
N GLU A 183 -7.12 -8.27 6.84
CA GLU A 183 -7.64 -9.43 6.12
C GLU A 183 -9.14 -9.27 5.85
N SER A 184 -9.92 -8.88 6.89
CA SER A 184 -11.37 -8.62 6.75
C SER A 184 -11.67 -7.46 5.78
N VAL A 185 -10.85 -6.41 5.78
CA VAL A 185 -10.91 -5.28 4.83
C VAL A 185 -10.65 -5.78 3.40
N GLY A 186 -9.62 -6.62 3.21
CA GLY A 186 -9.32 -7.26 1.92
C GLY A 186 -10.49 -8.10 1.39
N GLU A 187 -11.04 -8.98 2.23
CA GLU A 187 -12.22 -9.80 1.88
C GLU A 187 -13.44 -8.93 1.50
N ALA A 188 -13.65 -7.82 2.21
CA ALA A 188 -14.73 -6.89 1.90
C ALA A 188 -14.53 -6.17 0.55
N MET A 189 -13.27 -5.91 0.17
CA MET A 189 -12.92 -5.34 -1.12
C MET A 189 -13.10 -6.35 -2.27
N GLU A 190 -12.65 -7.59 -2.10
CA GLU A 190 -12.81 -8.65 -3.11
C GLU A 190 -14.29 -8.94 -3.43
N ALA A 191 -15.18 -8.83 -2.44
CA ALA A 191 -16.61 -9.05 -2.62
C ALA A 191 -17.30 -8.03 -3.55
N LEU A 192 -16.59 -6.98 -3.99
CA LEU A 192 -17.11 -5.91 -4.85
C LEU A 192 -16.90 -6.18 -6.35
N VAL A 193 -16.02 -7.12 -6.70
CA VAL A 193 -15.58 -7.42 -8.09
C VAL A 193 -16.31 -8.65 -8.64
#